data_AF-B4Q515-F1
#
_entry.id   AF-B4Q515-F1
#
_cell.length_a   1.000
_cell.length_b   1.000
_cell.length_c   1.000
_cell.angle_alpha   90.00
_cell.angle_beta   90.00
_cell.angle_gamma   90.00
#
_symmetry.space_group_name_H-M   'P 1'
#
loop_
_entity.id
_entity.type
_entity.pdbx_description
1 polymer ?
#
loop_
_entity_poly.entity_id
_entity_poly.type
_entity_poly.pdbx_seq_one_letter_code
_entity_poly.pdbx_strand_id
1 'polypeptide(L)'
;MEGLRRAGDGIKPLDTIDLTTTDEEPPVVRLLSDSNSGYYLCPICKSLLDQPVTTTCGHIFCKECLTTALDQLHYCPLCKKFVMDFFRIYI
;
A
#
# COMPACT_ATOMS: atom_id res chain seq x y z
N MET A 1 -7.75 -11.12 -61.71
CA MET A 1 -7.03 -11.03 -60.43
C MET A 1 -7.66 -9.93 -59.59
N GLU A 2 -8.75 -10.23 -58.89
CA GLU A 2 -9.59 -9.26 -58.17
C GLU A 2 -9.86 -9.70 -56.73
N GLY A 3 -9.99 -8.74 -55.81
CA GLY A 3 -9.91 -8.97 -54.37
C GLY A 3 -11.18 -9.51 -53.71
N LEU A 4 -11.03 -10.54 -52.88
CA LEU A 4 -12.07 -11.05 -51.98
C LEU A 4 -12.39 -10.02 -50.88
N ARG A 5 -13.58 -9.42 -50.95
CA ARG A 5 -14.09 -8.52 -49.90
C ARG A 5 -14.34 -9.32 -48.63
N ARG A 6 -13.68 -8.95 -47.52
CA ARG A 6 -13.98 -9.51 -46.19
C ARG A 6 -15.11 -8.71 -45.54
N ALA A 7 -16.02 -9.40 -44.87
CA ALA A 7 -17.00 -8.76 -43.99
C ALA A 7 -16.28 -8.16 -42.77
N GLY A 8 -16.78 -7.02 -42.28
CA GLY A 8 -16.39 -6.50 -40.97
C GLY A 8 -17.28 -7.11 -39.90
N ASP A 9 -16.70 -7.84 -38.94
CA ASP A 9 -17.46 -8.38 -37.81
C ASP A 9 -17.97 -7.25 -36.92
N GLY A 10 -19.27 -7.30 -36.60
CA GLY A 10 -19.95 -6.23 -35.89
C GLY A 10 -19.61 -6.22 -34.41
N ILE A 11 -18.84 -5.22 -33.97
CA ILE A 11 -18.61 -4.95 -32.54
C ILE A 11 -19.97 -4.70 -31.88
N LYS A 12 -20.38 -5.62 -31.00
CA LYS A 12 -21.56 -5.42 -30.16
C LYS A 12 -21.18 -4.39 -29.08
N PRO A 13 -22.01 -3.36 -28.81
CA PRO A 13 -21.75 -2.47 -27.68
C PRO A 13 -21.80 -3.29 -26.39
N LEU A 14 -20.73 -3.19 -25.59
CA LEU A 14 -20.68 -3.78 -24.26
C LEU A 14 -21.26 -2.79 -23.24
N ASP A 15 -21.71 -3.34 -22.11
CA ASP A 15 -22.71 -2.75 -21.22
C ASP A 15 -22.39 -1.34 -20.70
N THR A 16 -23.44 -0.52 -20.60
CA THR A 16 -23.38 0.77 -19.90
C THR A 16 -23.14 0.52 -18.41
N ILE A 17 -22.04 1.02 -17.85
CA ILE A 17 -21.82 1.03 -16.40
C ILE A 17 -22.87 1.95 -15.77
N ASP A 18 -23.71 1.41 -14.89
CA ASP A 18 -24.60 2.21 -14.05
C ASP A 18 -23.78 2.94 -12.97
N LEU A 19 -24.05 4.23 -12.79
CA LEU A 19 -23.27 5.15 -11.97
C LEU A 19 -23.86 5.35 -10.55
N THR A 20 -24.78 4.49 -10.11
CA THR A 20 -25.60 4.71 -8.89
C THR A 20 -25.44 3.66 -7.78
N THR A 21 -24.34 2.90 -7.76
CA THR A 21 -23.96 2.15 -6.54
C THR A 21 -23.53 3.12 -5.43
N THR A 22 -24.22 3.09 -4.30
CA THR A 22 -23.96 3.96 -3.14
C THR A 22 -22.92 3.35 -2.21
N ASP A 23 -21.68 3.84 -2.30
CA ASP A 23 -20.54 3.32 -1.55
C ASP A 23 -20.39 3.97 -0.15
N GLU A 24 -20.89 3.30 0.89
CA GLU A 24 -20.41 3.50 2.27
C GLU A 24 -19.02 2.84 2.45
N GLU A 25 -18.01 3.31 1.71
CA GLU A 25 -16.65 2.80 1.86
C GLU A 25 -15.97 3.32 3.16
N PRO A 26 -15.28 2.44 3.92
CA PRO A 26 -14.52 2.84 5.09
C PRO A 26 -13.33 3.75 4.72
N PRO A 27 -12.78 4.52 5.68
CA PRO A 27 -11.78 5.57 5.39
C PRO A 27 -10.58 5.04 4.59
N VAL A 28 -10.25 5.77 3.51
CA VAL A 28 -9.22 5.41 2.54
C VAL A 28 -7.78 5.66 3.06
N VAL A 29 -7.37 4.79 3.97
CA VAL A 29 -5.93 4.29 4.16
C VAL A 29 -4.74 1.88 2.79
N ARG A 30 -5.39 0.87 2.08
CA ARG A 30 -4.90 0.16 0.91
C ARG A 30 -4.20 1.12 -0.06
N LEU A 31 -2.93 0.96 -0.46
CA LEU A 31 -1.74 0.24 0.06
C LEU A 31 -0.50 0.64 -0.81
N LEU A 32 0.64 1.18 -0.32
CA LEU A 32 1.79 1.40 -1.24
C LEU A 32 2.36 0.06 -1.74
N SER A 33 2.62 -0.04 -3.05
CA SER A 33 3.13 -1.25 -3.69
C SER A 33 3.69 -0.98 -5.09
N ASP A 34 4.63 -1.79 -5.57
CA ASP A 34 4.72 -2.02 -7.02
C ASP A 34 3.51 -2.90 -7.38
N SER A 35 2.60 -2.38 -8.22
CA SER A 35 1.13 -2.62 -8.17
C SER A 35 0.40 -1.67 -7.20
N ASN A 36 0.63 -0.35 -7.33
CA ASN A 36 0.41 0.63 -6.26
C ASN A 36 -1.04 0.90 -5.89
N SER A 37 -1.42 0.58 -4.66
CA SER A 37 -2.79 0.73 -4.18
C SER A 37 -3.08 1.99 -3.35
N GLY A 38 -2.11 2.70 -2.74
CA GLY A 38 -2.39 3.83 -1.81
C GLY A 38 -1.52 3.94 -0.54
N TYR A 39 -2.10 3.80 0.67
CA TYR A 39 -1.50 4.22 1.96
C TYR A 39 -0.51 3.21 2.63
N TYR A 40 0.21 3.63 3.68
CA TYR A 40 1.40 2.93 4.21
C TYR A 40 1.10 1.91 5.34
N LEU A 41 1.58 0.67 5.21
CA LEU A 41 1.49 -0.36 6.25
C LEU A 41 2.73 -0.43 7.15
N CYS A 42 2.53 -0.81 8.41
CA CYS A 42 3.60 -1.29 9.29
C CYS A 42 3.98 -2.74 8.94
N PRO A 43 5.26 -3.06 8.72
CA PRO A 43 5.70 -4.43 8.40
C PRO A 43 5.58 -5.43 9.58
N ILE A 44 5.39 -4.93 10.81
CA ILE A 44 5.28 -5.76 12.02
C ILE A 44 3.83 -6.24 12.22
N CYS A 45 2.87 -5.32 12.38
CA CYS A 45 1.46 -5.67 12.58
C CYS A 45 0.67 -5.86 11.28
N LYS A 46 1.25 -5.55 10.11
CA LYS A 46 0.63 -5.63 8.76
C LYS A 46 -0.64 -4.79 8.60
N SER A 47 -0.87 -3.87 9.53
CA SER A 47 -1.93 -2.88 9.54
C SER A 47 -1.39 -1.50 9.18
N LEU A 48 -2.29 -0.52 9.08
CA LEU A 48 -1.97 0.90 8.92
C LEU A 48 -0.87 1.36 9.89
N LEU A 49 0.00 2.28 9.46
CA LEU A 49 0.91 2.99 10.37
C LEU A 49 0.14 3.90 11.36
N ASP A 50 -0.05 3.46 12.60
CA ASP A 50 -0.39 4.36 13.71
C ASP A 50 0.87 5.01 14.29
N GLN A 51 0.81 6.33 14.51
CA GLN A 51 1.91 7.17 15.00
C GLN A 51 3.26 6.81 14.36
N PRO A 52 3.40 6.99 13.03
CA PRO A 52 4.57 6.53 12.28
C PRO A 52 5.88 7.06 12.85
N VAL A 53 6.82 6.14 13.07
CA VAL A 53 8.19 6.41 13.50
C VAL A 53 9.16 5.84 12.49
N THR A 54 10.20 6.61 12.15
CA THR A 54 11.32 6.16 11.33
C THR A 54 12.55 5.88 12.19
N THR A 55 13.25 4.80 11.85
CA THR A 55 14.53 4.42 12.46
C THR A 55 15.69 5.15 11.77
N THR A 56 16.85 5.23 12.43
CA THR A 56 18.11 5.77 11.84
C THR A 56 18.53 5.07 10.53
N CYS A 57 18.00 3.88 10.24
CA CYS A 57 18.22 3.16 8.98
C CYS A 57 17.14 3.37 7.91
N GLY A 58 16.21 4.30 8.11
CA GLY A 58 15.19 4.73 7.14
C GLY A 58 13.92 3.86 7.09
N HIS A 59 13.79 2.84 7.94
CA HIS A 59 12.60 1.98 7.96
C HIS A 59 11.53 2.52 8.92
N ILE A 60 10.27 2.48 8.47
CA ILE A 60 9.11 3.10 9.13
C ILE A 60 8.21 2.02 9.76
N PHE A 61 7.72 2.29 10.97
CA PHE A 61 6.90 1.37 11.78
C PHE A 61 5.86 2.16 12.60
N CYS A 62 4.85 1.48 13.18
CA CYS A 62 4.06 2.10 14.24
C CYS A 62 4.93 2.33 15.49
N LYS A 63 4.67 3.41 16.24
CA LYS A 63 5.40 3.71 17.49
C LYS A 63 5.47 2.50 18.42
N GLU A 64 4.32 1.90 18.73
CA GLU A 64 4.23 0.78 19.68
C GLU A 64 4.97 -0.46 19.17
N CYS A 65 4.75 -0.82 17.90
CA CYS A 65 5.41 -1.97 17.28
C CYS A 65 6.94 -1.85 17.28
N LEU A 66 7.48 -0.65 17.04
CA LEU A 66 8.92 -0.42 17.15
C LEU A 66 9.41 -0.42 18.59
N THR A 67 8.67 0.19 19.52
CA THR A 67 9.04 0.23 20.95
C THR A 67 9.17 -1.19 21.51
N THR A 68 8.17 -2.04 21.28
CA THR A 68 8.17 -3.46 21.72
C THR A 68 9.24 -4.31 21.02
N ALA A 69 9.67 -3.93 19.82
CA ALA A 69 10.79 -4.59 19.15
C ALA A 69 12.14 -4.20 19.77
N LEU A 70 12.35 -2.91 20.05
CA LEU A 70 13.60 -2.38 20.62
C LEU A 70 13.83 -2.83 22.07
N ASP A 71 12.76 -2.94 22.87
CA ASP A 71 12.77 -3.50 24.22
C ASP A 71 13.41 -4.91 24.27
N GLN A 72 13.09 -5.76 23.28
CA GLN A 72 13.69 -7.09 23.13
C GLN A 72 15.08 -7.04 22.47
N LEU A 73 15.23 -6.27 21.39
CA LEU A 73 16.42 -6.23 20.54
C LEU A 73 16.59 -4.83 19.95
N HIS A 74 17.68 -4.13 20.27
CA HIS A 74 18.00 -2.78 19.77
C HIS A 74 18.45 -2.76 18.28
N TYR A 75 17.70 -3.46 17.42
CA TYR A 75 17.97 -3.67 16.00
C TYR A 75 16.69 -3.51 15.17
N CYS A 76 16.80 -2.89 14.00
CA CYS A 76 15.68 -2.71 13.08
C CYS A 76 15.13 -4.08 12.60
N PRO A 77 13.82 -4.38 12.79
CA PRO A 77 13.24 -5.67 12.40
C PRO A 77 13.36 -6.04 10.92
N LEU A 78 13.47 -5.06 10.02
CA LEU A 78 13.61 -5.30 8.58
C LEU A 78 15.07 -5.55 8.15
N CYS A 79 16.01 -4.69 8.54
CA CYS A 79 17.38 -4.73 8.00
C CYS A 79 18.47 -5.07 9.02
N LYS A 80 18.10 -5.37 10.28
CA LYS A 80 19.00 -5.78 11.38
C LYS A 80 20.17 -4.83 11.67
N LYS A 81 20.05 -3.56 11.25
CA LYS A 81 20.96 -2.48 11.67
C LYS A 81 20.62 -2.06 13.11
N PHE A 82 21.64 -1.73 13.90
CA PHE A 82 21.50 -1.25 15.27
C PHE A 82 20.72 0.07 15.32
N VAL A 83 19.81 0.21 16.28
CA VAL A 83 18.94 1.38 16.46
C VAL A 83 19.05 1.85 17.90
N MET A 84 19.52 3.08 18.08
CA MET A 84 19.51 3.77 19.38
C MET A 84 18.27 4.64 19.53
N ASP A 85 17.93 5.39 18.48
CA ASP A 85 16.84 6.35 18.48
C ASP A 85 15.91 6.15 17.27
N PHE A 86 14.68 6.64 17.42
CA PHE A 86 13.68 6.70 16.36
C PHE A 86 12.92 8.02 16.42
N PHE A 87 12.55 8.55 15.26
CA PHE A 87 11.94 9.86 15.12
C PHE A 87 10.49 9.71 14.66
N ARG A 88 9.56 10.41 15.33
CA ARG A 88 8.18 10.55 14.81
C ARG A 88 8.23 11.32 13.50
N ILE A 89 7.52 10.84 12.49
CA ILE A 89 7.34 11.55 11.22
C ILE A 89 5.88 11.97 11.08
N TYR A 90 5.66 13.06 10.37
CA TYR A 90 4.34 13.50 9.93
C TYR A 90 4.29 13.31 8.41
N ILE A 91 3.32 12.55 7.94
CA ILE A 91 3.08 12.13 6.55
C ILE A 91 1.63 12.41 6.17
#